data_AF-A0AB37HFU9-F1
#
_entry.id   AF-A0AB37HFU9-F1
#
_cell.length_a   1.000
_cell.length_b   1.000
_cell.length_c   1.000
_cell.angle_alpha   90.00
_cell.angle_beta   90.00
_cell.angle_gamma   90.00
#
_symmetry.space_group_name_H-M   'P 1'
#
loop_
_entity.id
_entity.type
_entity.pdbx_description
1 polymer ?
#
loop_
_entity_poly.entity_id
_entity_poly.type
_entity_poly.pdbx_seq_one_letter_code
_entity_poly.pdbx_strand_id
1 'polypeptide(L)'
;MMKKVNPDQGLEDLIQSIFEENDGNYGYRRIHLELGNRGYKVNHKRIQRIMKKLGLKGKSSGEKHASIVLTKVLLEKLRRTLLIVDFILMCPIKS
;
A
#
# COMPACT_ATOMS: atom_id res chain seq x y z
N MET A 1 36.66 -12.56 -22.66
CA MET A 1 36.01 -12.40 -21.34
C MET A 1 34.67 -13.14 -21.37
N MET A 2 34.54 -14.28 -20.70
CA MET A 2 33.27 -15.01 -20.66
C MET A 2 32.33 -14.33 -19.67
N LYS A 3 31.22 -13.76 -20.16
CA LYS A 3 30.15 -13.26 -19.28
C LYS A 3 29.61 -14.45 -18.49
N LYS A 4 29.80 -14.46 -17.16
CA LYS A 4 29.08 -15.39 -16.27
C LYS A 4 27.59 -15.18 -16.50
N VAL A 5 26.90 -16.23 -16.96
CA VAL A 5 25.44 -16.23 -17.06
C VAL A 5 24.92 -16.05 -15.64
N ASN A 6 24.29 -14.92 -15.38
CA ASN A 6 23.72 -14.65 -14.07
C ASN A 6 22.42 -15.47 -13.98
N PRO A 7 22.29 -16.42 -13.05
CA PRO A 7 21.05 -17.19 -12.88
C PRO A 7 19.86 -16.32 -12.47
N ASP A 8 20.12 -15.06 -12.11
CA ASP A 8 19.13 -14.04 -11.79
C ASP A 8 18.55 -13.32 -13.02
N GLN A 9 19.11 -13.47 -14.22
CA GLN A 9 18.68 -12.71 -15.41
C GLN A 9 17.18 -12.88 -15.71
N GLY A 10 16.67 -14.11 -15.72
CA GLY A 10 15.24 -14.33 -15.97
C GLY A 10 14.34 -13.72 -14.89
N LEU A 11 14.83 -13.56 -13.66
CA LEU A 11 14.08 -12.90 -12.59
C LEU A 11 14.18 -11.37 -12.70
N GLU A 12 15.32 -10.83 -13.14
CA GLU A 12 15.50 -9.40 -13.43
C GLU A 12 14.54 -8.96 -14.55
N ASP A 13 14.46 -9.73 -15.64
CA ASP A 13 13.59 -9.44 -16.78
C ASP A 13 12.10 -9.51 -16.38
N LEU A 14 11.70 -10.50 -15.58
CA LEU A 14 10.33 -10.64 -15.09
C LEU A 14 9.92 -9.50 -14.13
N ILE A 15 10.84 -9.08 -13.26
CA ILE A 15 10.59 -7.93 -12.37
C ILE A 15 10.43 -6.65 -13.20
N GLN A 16 11.24 -6.48 -14.25
CA GLN A 16 11.15 -5.35 -15.16
C GLN A 16 9.82 -5.35 -15.90
N SER A 17 9.40 -6.50 -16.45
CA SER A 17 8.13 -6.60 -17.18
C SER A 17 6.94 -6.23 -16.28
N ILE A 18 6.88 -6.79 -15.06
CA ILE A 18 5.83 -6.47 -14.10
C ILE A 18 5.86 -4.99 -13.72
N PHE A 19 7.04 -4.39 -13.61
CA PHE A 19 7.17 -2.98 -13.27
C PHE A 19 6.62 -2.08 -14.39
N GLU A 20 6.93 -2.39 -15.65
CA GLU A 20 6.47 -1.67 -16.84
C GLU A 20 4.97 -1.86 -17.09
N GLU A 21 4.46 -3.09 -16.93
CA GLU A 21 3.03 -3.43 -17.01
C GLU A 21 2.16 -2.60 -16.04
N ASN A 22 2.76 -2.11 -14.94
CA ASN A 22 2.07 -1.34 -13.90
C ASN A 22 2.51 0.15 -13.86
N ASP A 23 2.95 0.70 -14.99
CA ASP A 23 3.38 2.10 -15.17
C ASP A 23 4.47 2.57 -14.21
N GLY A 24 5.31 1.64 -13.73
CA GLY A 24 6.33 1.91 -12.72
C GLY A 24 5.79 2.33 -11.35
N ASN A 25 4.50 2.12 -11.08
CA ASN A 25 3.90 2.48 -9.79
C ASN A 25 4.22 1.45 -8.69
N TYR A 26 4.68 0.26 -9.05
CA TYR A 26 4.85 -0.85 -8.12
C TYR A 26 6.21 -0.79 -7.42
N GLY A 27 6.18 -0.86 -6.09
CA GLY A 27 7.38 -1.13 -5.29
C GLY A 27 7.57 -2.63 -5.05
N TYR A 28 8.70 -3.02 -4.46
CA TYR A 28 9.08 -4.43 -4.25
C TYR A 28 8.01 -5.26 -3.52
N ARG A 29 7.22 -4.66 -2.63
CA ARG A 29 6.11 -5.34 -1.95
C ARG A 29 5.00 -5.76 -2.92
N ARG A 30 4.60 -4.87 -3.85
CA ARG A 30 3.56 -5.18 -4.84
C ARG A 30 4.06 -6.19 -5.86
N ILE A 31 5.31 -6.04 -6.31
CA ILE A 31 5.95 -7.00 -7.22
C ILE A 31 6.03 -8.40 -6.59
N HIS A 32 6.35 -8.50 -5.29
CA HIS A 32 6.34 -9.79 -4.58
C HIS A 32 4.97 -10.46 -4.57
N LEU A 33 3.89 -9.69 -4.35
CA LEU A 33 2.53 -10.23 -4.39
C LEU A 33 2.17 -10.71 -5.80
N GLU A 34 2.51 -9.92 -6.82
CA GLU A 34 2.24 -10.26 -8.21
C GLU A 34 3.01 -11.50 -8.68
N LEU A 35 4.27 -11.63 -8.26
CA LEU A 35 5.05 -12.85 -8.46
C LEU A 35 4.40 -14.06 -7.78
N GLY A 36 3.87 -13.89 -6.56
CA GLY A 36 3.10 -14.91 -5.88
C GLY A 36 1.83 -15.32 -6.63
N ASN A 37 1.10 -14.36 -7.20
CA ASN A 37 -0.09 -14.59 -8.03
C ASN A 37 0.25 -15.39 -9.30
N ARG A 38 1.43 -15.16 -9.87
CA ARG A 38 1.96 -15.90 -11.04
C ARG A 38 2.60 -17.25 -10.66
N GLY A 39 2.57 -17.64 -9.38
CA GLY A 39 3.10 -18.92 -8.90
C GLY A 39 4.59 -18.92 -8.55
N TYR A 40 5.27 -17.78 -8.61
CA TYR A 40 6.68 -17.67 -8.25
C TYR A 40 6.87 -17.49 -6.74
N LYS A 41 7.54 -18.44 -6.09
CA LYS A 41 7.95 -18.34 -4.68
C LYS A 41 9.33 -17.70 -4.57
N VAL A 42 9.38 -16.37 -4.66
CA VAL A 42 10.63 -15.60 -4.52
C VAL A 42 10.58 -14.79 -3.24
N ASN A 43 11.66 -14.82 -2.45
CA ASN A 43 11.75 -14.00 -1.25
C ASN A 43 11.72 -12.49 -1.58
N HIS A 44 10.87 -11.72 -0.90
CA HIS A 44 10.76 -10.26 -1.04
C HIS A 44 12.10 -9.53 -0.88
N LYS A 45 13.02 -10.05 -0.03
CA LYS A 45 14.38 -9.50 0.09
C LYS A 45 15.20 -9.62 -1.20
N ARG A 46 15.02 -10.71 -1.96
CA ARG A 46 15.71 -10.92 -3.24
C ARG A 46 15.20 -9.91 -4.28
N ILE A 47 13.89 -9.74 -4.35
CA ILE A 47 13.25 -8.74 -5.22
C ILE A 47 13.73 -7.33 -4.88
N GLN A 48 13.81 -7.00 -3.59
CA GLN A 48 14.31 -5.69 -3.15
C GLN A 48 15.77 -5.43 -3.58
N ARG A 49 16.65 -6.43 -3.49
CA ARG A 49 18.03 -6.31 -3.97
C ARG A 49 18.09 -6.12 -5.49
N ILE A 50 17.29 -6.88 -6.24
CA ILE A 50 17.22 -6.80 -7.70
C ILE A 50 16.70 -5.43 -8.14
N MET A 51 15.58 -4.96 -7.58
CA MET A 51 15.08 -3.62 -7.88
C MET A 51 16.10 -2.53 -7.56
N LYS A 52 16.85 -2.66 -6.45
CA LYS A 52 17.92 -1.71 -6.11
C LYS A 52 19.07 -1.75 -7.11
N LYS A 53 19.45 -2.94 -7.59
CA LYS A 53 20.48 -3.13 -8.64
C LYS A 53 20.05 -2.51 -9.96
N LEU A 54 18.77 -2.64 -10.33
CA LEU A 54 18.19 -2.09 -11.55
C LEU A 54 17.80 -0.60 -11.43
N GLY A 55 17.83 -0.02 -10.22
CA GLY A 55 17.44 1.37 -9.98
C GLY A 55 15.93 1.62 -9.99
N LEU A 56 15.11 0.57 -9.96
CA LEU A 56 13.64 0.66 -9.99
C LEU A 56 13.10 1.16 -8.65
N LYS A 57 12.28 2.22 -8.68
CA LYS A 57 11.59 2.77 -7.51
C LYS A 57 10.11 2.95 -7.83
N GLY A 58 9.25 2.31 -7.05
CA GLY A 58 7.80 2.53 -7.13
C GLY A 58 7.40 3.88 -6.53
N LYS A 59 6.30 4.46 -7.03
CA LYS A 59 5.74 5.69 -6.48
C LYS A 59 5.19 5.46 -5.06
N SER A 60 5.80 6.06 -4.05
CA SER A 60 5.29 6.10 -2.68
C SER A 60 4.45 7.36 -2.47
N SER A 61 3.12 7.23 -2.37
CA SER A 61 2.23 8.33 -1.98
C SER A 61 2.37 8.59 -0.48
N GLY A 62 3.39 9.35 -0.08
CA GLY A 62 3.76 9.63 1.30
C GLY A 62 2.93 10.71 2.01
N GLU A 63 1.64 10.89 1.71
CA GLU A 63 0.85 12.03 2.23
C GLU A 63 -0.55 11.68 2.74
N LYS A 64 -0.85 10.41 3.03
CA LYS A 64 -2.21 10.01 3.48
C LYS A 64 -2.31 9.55 4.93
N HIS A 65 -1.28 9.81 5.75
CA HIS A 65 -1.33 9.51 7.18
C HIS A 65 -1.82 10.68 8.05
N ALA A 66 -1.78 11.94 7.55
CA ALA A 66 -2.27 13.08 8.31
C ALA A 66 -3.81 13.17 8.35
N SER A 67 -4.51 12.92 7.23
CA SER A 67 -5.97 13.10 7.17
C SER A 67 -6.76 12.00 7.88
N ILE A 68 -6.31 10.74 7.83
CA ILE A 68 -7.06 9.58 8.34
C ILE A 68 -7.08 9.54 9.89
N VAL A 69 -6.06 10.08 10.56
CA VAL A 69 -6.01 10.14 12.03
C VAL A 69 -6.83 11.32 12.57
N LEU A 70 -6.82 12.47 11.88
CA LEU A 70 -7.61 13.64 12.26
C LEU A 70 -9.12 13.37 12.18
N THR A 71 -9.58 12.62 11.17
CA THR A 71 -11.01 12.38 10.95
C THR A 71 -11.59 11.36 11.93
N LYS A 72 -10.83 10.33 12.36
CA LYS A 72 -11.29 9.38 13.39
C LYS A 72 -11.51 10.05 14.75
N VAL A 73 -10.58 10.91 15.17
CA VAL A 73 -10.66 11.62 16.46
C VAL A 73 -11.79 12.66 16.48
N LEU A 74 -12.04 13.34 15.35
CA LEU A 74 -13.12 14.33 15.24
C LEU A 74 -14.51 13.67 15.22
N LEU A 75 -14.66 12.53 14.54
CA LEU A 75 -15.92 11.78 14.48
C LEU A 75 -16.33 11.23 15.85
N GLU A 76 -15.37 10.76 16.66
CA GLU A 76 -15.63 10.30 18.03
C GLU A 76 -16.02 11.45 18.97
N LYS A 77 -15.46 12.65 18.79
CA LYS A 77 -15.83 13.85 19.59
C LYS A 77 -17.23 14.38 19.27
N LEU A 78 -17.63 14.40 18.00
CA LEU A 78 -18.98 14.82 17.57
C LEU A 78 -20.07 13.82 18.02
N ARG A 79 -19.75 12.53 18.09
CA ARG A 79 -20.69 11.48 18.51
C ARG A 79 -21.10 11.59 19.99
N ARG A 80 -20.24 12.15 20.85
CA ARG A 80 -20.54 12.40 22.27
C ARG A 80 -21.48 13.58 22.49
N THR A 81 -21.45 14.59 21.62
CA THR A 81 -22.28 15.80 21.76
C THR A 81 -23.70 15.56 21.25
N LEU A 82 -23.87 14.74 20.19
CA LEU A 82 -25.18 14.48 19.57
C LEU A 82 -26.09 13.56 20.41
N LEU A 83 -25.54 12.60 21.15
CA LEU A 83 -26.34 11.68 21.98
C LEU A 83 -26.96 12.33 23.24
N ILE A 84 -26.49 13.50 23.66
CA ILE A 84 -27.01 14.20 24.85
C ILE A 84 -28.25 15.04 24.51
N VAL A 85 -28.32 15.58 23.28
CA VAL A 85 -29.44 16.45 22.86
C VAL A 85 -30.70 15.66 22.50
N ASP A 86 -30.60 14.39 22.11
CA ASP A 86 -31.78 13.55 21.82
C ASP A 86 -32.53 13.10 23.10
N PHE A 87 -31.85 12.99 24.25
CA PHE A 87 -32.49 12.59 25.51
C PHE A 87 -33.28 13.74 26.17
N ILE A 88 -32.94 15.00 25.87
CA ILE A 88 -33.57 16.18 26.47
C ILE A 88 -34.68 16.76 25.56
N LEU A 89 -34.62 16.56 24.23
CA LEU A 89 -35.63 17.06 23.28
C LEU A 89 -36.75 16.07 22.94
N MET A 90 -36.75 14.86 23.51
CA MET A 90 -37.87 13.92 23.43
C MET A 90 -38.71 13.91 24.72
N CYS A 91 -38.90 15.08 25.34
CA CYS A 91 -39.92 15.25 26.36
C CYS A 91 -40.98 16.22 25.81
N PRO A 92 -41.99 15.73 25.07
CA PRO A 92 -43.17 16.54 24.82
C PRO A 92 -43.92 16.67 26.15
N ILE A 93 -43.71 17.78 26.84
CA ILE A 93 -44.75 18.38 27.70
C ILE A 93 -45.93 18.62 26.77
N LYS A 94 -46.93 17.74 26.77
CA LYS A 94 -48.28 18.04 26.30
C LYS A 94 -49.33 17.31 27.14
N SER A 95 -50.00 18.15 27.95
CA SER A 95 -51.28 18.01 28.62
C SER A 95 -51.40 17.10 29.83
#